data_AF-A0A401QKS7-F1
#
_entry.id   AF-A0A401QKS7-F1
#
_cell.length_a   1.000
_cell.length_b   1.000
_cell.length_c   1.000
_cell.angle_alpha   90.00
_cell.angle_beta   90.00
_cell.angle_gamma   90.00
#
_symmetry.space_group_name_H-M   'P 1'
#
loop_
_entity.id
_entity.type
_entity.pdbx_description
1 polymer ?
#
loop_
_entity_poly.entity_id
_entity_poly.type
_entity_poly.pdbx_seq_one_letter_code
_entity_poly.pdbx_strand_id
1 'polypeptide(L)'
;MTAPVSIVGGRPWHLWLVRSLFLLVLTPEVVHASCEVGTANECKKAVPAPGTNLAGEGYDIVRLARTGAYPIDMHTWRRRDGTCTLCRNVLMKGAAQRLPRAAVDWRVRQECQRQLRSALYESDAELAQEGTQLVDRSWSAGLDIHPNPHVSVKASVAGSKSKMAQFARQRSSSDRYSFASQSFRCKFYEYHLGHRPPLSLQFRKLLRTLPRQLAASTRFFYERFLRTFGTHYIRGVQLGGHYRDVTA
;
A
#
# COMPACT_ATOMS: atom_id res chain seq x y z
N MET A 1 -22.16 -76.67 -10.32
CA MET A 1 -20.94 -77.21 -9.69
C MET A 1 -20.11 -76.03 -9.19
N THR A 2 -19.94 -75.96 -7.87
CA THR A 2 -18.89 -75.27 -7.08
C THR A 2 -18.37 -73.89 -7.52
N ALA A 3 -18.70 -72.88 -6.71
CA ALA A 3 -17.94 -71.64 -6.55
C ALA A 3 -16.65 -71.88 -5.75
N PRO A 4 -15.63 -71.00 -5.88
CA PRO A 4 -14.67 -70.76 -4.82
C PRO A 4 -14.87 -69.38 -4.15
N VAL A 5 -14.83 -69.42 -2.81
CA VAL A 5 -14.75 -68.30 -1.87
C VAL A 5 -13.28 -67.90 -1.70
N SER A 6 -12.98 -66.61 -1.57
CA SER A 6 -11.71 -66.14 -0.98
C SER A 6 -11.96 -64.94 -0.05
N ILE A 7 -11.24 -65.00 1.07
CA ILE A 7 -11.46 -64.32 2.35
C ILE A 7 -10.77 -62.96 2.39
N VAL A 8 -11.43 -61.98 3.02
CA VAL A 8 -10.89 -60.65 3.31
C VAL A 8 -9.95 -60.71 4.53
N GLY A 9 -8.68 -60.36 4.34
CA GLY A 9 -7.72 -60.12 5.41
C GLY A 9 -7.50 -58.62 5.63
N GLY A 10 -7.89 -58.12 6.81
CA GLY A 10 -7.78 -56.71 7.19
C GLY A 10 -6.33 -56.25 7.42
N ARG A 11 -5.98 -55.06 6.93
CA ARG A 11 -4.74 -54.34 7.23
C ARG A 11 -5.02 -53.18 8.19
N PRO A 12 -4.17 -52.90 9.19
CA PRO A 12 -4.45 -51.91 10.24
C PRO A 12 -4.23 -50.47 9.75
N TRP A 13 -5.21 -49.61 10.04
CA TRP A 13 -5.40 -48.26 9.53
C TRP A 13 -4.76 -47.17 10.41
N HIS A 14 -4.02 -47.57 11.45
CA HIS A 14 -3.62 -46.66 12.54
C HIS A 14 -2.32 -45.86 12.31
N LEU A 15 -1.57 -46.11 11.24
CA LEU A 15 -0.27 -45.45 11.01
C LEU A 15 -0.33 -44.20 10.11
N TRP A 16 -1.48 -43.91 9.48
CA TRP A 16 -1.62 -42.74 8.60
C TRP A 16 -2.16 -41.48 9.31
N LEU A 17 -2.79 -41.62 10.47
CA LEU A 17 -3.36 -40.50 11.22
C LEU A 17 -2.31 -39.69 11.99
N VAL A 18 -1.22 -40.31 12.43
CA VAL A 18 -0.17 -39.63 13.23
C VAL A 18 0.73 -38.74 12.36
N ARG A 19 0.84 -39.03 11.05
CA ARG A 19 1.64 -38.22 10.11
C ARG A 19 0.90 -37.00 9.55
N SER A 20 -0.44 -36.99 9.58
CA SER A 20 -1.24 -35.81 9.18
C SER A 20 -1.41 -34.78 10.31
N LEU A 21 -1.23 -35.16 11.57
CA LEU A 21 -1.37 -34.22 12.69
C LEU A 21 -0.11 -33.37 12.92
N PHE A 22 1.06 -33.82 12.46
CA PHE A 22 2.35 -33.12 12.66
C PHE A 22 2.65 -32.03 11.61
N LEU A 23 1.86 -31.92 10.55
CA LEU A 23 2.07 -30.96 9.46
C LEU A 23 1.27 -29.64 9.62
N LEU A 24 0.43 -29.53 10.66
CA LEU A 24 -0.37 -28.33 10.93
C LEU A 24 0.37 -27.26 11.76
N VAL A 25 1.59 -27.52 12.23
CA VAL A 25 2.31 -26.65 13.19
C VAL A 25 3.34 -25.72 12.52
N LEU A 26 3.48 -25.77 11.19
CA LEU A 26 4.44 -24.94 10.43
C LEU A 26 3.77 -23.86 9.57
N THR A 27 2.56 -23.40 9.92
CA THR A 27 2.12 -22.11 9.40
C THR A 27 2.91 -21.03 10.14
N PRO A 28 3.66 -20.14 9.46
CA PRO A 28 4.26 -19.00 10.13
C PRO A 28 3.13 -18.28 10.86
N GLU A 29 3.24 -18.15 12.19
CA GLU A 29 2.31 -17.34 12.97
C GLU A 29 2.26 -15.97 12.32
N VAL A 30 1.18 -15.71 11.60
CA VAL A 30 0.75 -14.34 11.39
C VAL A 30 0.36 -13.88 12.78
N VAL A 31 1.30 -13.26 13.48
CA VAL A 31 1.04 -12.55 14.73
C VAL A 31 0.13 -11.40 14.34
N HIS A 32 -1.17 -11.68 14.29
CA HIS A 32 -2.20 -10.68 14.12
C HIS A 32 -2.02 -9.73 15.30
N ALA A 33 -1.72 -8.46 15.02
CA ALA A 33 -1.81 -7.45 16.06
C ALA A 33 -3.24 -7.51 16.61
N SER A 34 -3.41 -7.88 17.88
CA SER A 34 -4.71 -7.77 18.52
C SER A 34 -4.99 -6.28 18.69
N CYS A 35 -5.99 -5.81 17.96
CA CYS A 35 -6.49 -4.45 18.09
C CYS A 35 -7.78 -4.50 18.90
N GLU A 36 -7.83 -3.70 19.95
CA GLU A 36 -8.88 -3.71 20.96
C GLU A 36 -9.40 -2.28 21.18
N VAL A 37 -10.58 -2.17 21.81
CA VAL A 37 -11.13 -0.87 22.21
C VAL A 37 -10.52 -0.48 23.54
N GLY A 38 -9.71 0.57 23.54
CA GLY A 38 -9.09 1.11 24.76
C GLY A 38 -10.03 2.07 25.50
N THR A 39 -9.89 2.11 26.82
CA THR A 39 -10.53 3.10 27.69
C THR A 39 -9.98 4.51 27.43
N ALA A 40 -10.72 5.54 27.85
CA ALA A 40 -10.30 6.93 27.66
C ALA A 40 -8.92 7.25 28.29
N ASN A 41 -8.57 6.60 29.40
CA ASN A 41 -7.28 6.81 30.06
C ASN A 41 -6.14 6.12 29.31
N GLU A 42 -6.33 4.87 28.88
CA GLU A 42 -5.35 4.14 28.07
C GLU A 42 -5.07 4.86 26.75
N CYS A 43 -6.11 5.36 26.09
CA CYS A 43 -6.00 6.11 24.84
C CYS A 43 -5.23 7.43 24.96
N LYS A 44 -5.32 8.10 26.11
CA LYS A 44 -4.53 9.32 26.39
C LYS A 44 -3.04 8.99 26.56
N LYS A 45 -2.73 7.88 27.23
CA LYS A 45 -1.35 7.41 27.49
C LYS A 45 -0.69 6.81 26.25
N ALA A 46 -1.46 6.16 25.38
CA ALA A 46 -0.95 5.47 24.21
C ALA A 46 -0.37 6.42 23.15
N VAL A 47 0.77 6.04 22.58
CA VAL A 47 1.40 6.75 21.46
C VAL A 47 0.81 6.28 20.12
N PRO A 48 0.80 7.12 19.07
CA PRO A 48 0.37 6.70 17.74
C PRO A 48 1.25 5.58 17.18
N ALA A 49 0.66 4.63 16.44
CA ALA A 49 1.46 3.63 15.74
C ALA A 49 2.28 4.26 14.59
N PRO A 50 3.50 3.76 14.29
CA PRO A 50 4.39 4.36 13.29
C PRO A 50 3.74 4.45 11.91
N GLY A 51 3.90 5.61 11.24
CA GLY A 51 3.47 5.82 9.87
C GLY A 51 1.94 5.77 9.64
N THR A 52 1.14 5.85 10.70
CA THR A 52 -0.34 5.86 10.62
C THR A 52 -0.91 7.11 9.94
N ASN A 53 -0.09 8.12 9.69
CA ASN A 53 -0.43 9.30 8.92
C ASN A 53 -0.07 9.19 7.43
N LEU A 54 0.44 8.07 6.91
CA LEU A 54 0.78 7.99 5.47
C LEU A 54 -0.43 7.71 4.58
N ALA A 55 -1.33 6.81 5.01
CA ALA A 55 -2.61 6.68 4.32
C ALA A 55 -3.43 7.95 4.55
N GLY A 56 -4.25 8.33 3.57
CA GLY A 56 -5.04 9.55 3.61
C GLY A 56 -4.31 10.80 3.13
N GLU A 57 -2.99 10.73 2.92
CA GLU A 57 -2.21 11.78 2.26
C GLU A 57 -2.51 11.80 0.76
N GLY A 58 -2.56 13.00 0.19
CA GLY A 58 -2.73 13.24 -1.23
C GLY A 58 -1.50 12.79 -2.04
N TYR A 59 -1.72 12.30 -3.24
CA TYR A 59 -0.72 11.69 -4.10
C TYR A 59 -0.82 12.22 -5.53
N ASP A 60 0.30 12.69 -6.08
CA ASP A 60 0.43 13.05 -7.49
C ASP A 60 0.90 11.82 -8.27
N ILE A 61 -0.03 11.21 -9.00
CA ILE A 61 0.23 10.00 -9.80
C ILE A 61 1.25 10.21 -10.92
N VAL A 62 1.36 11.43 -11.46
CA VAL A 62 2.24 11.76 -12.58
C VAL A 62 3.68 11.90 -12.09
N ARG A 63 3.88 12.42 -10.88
CA ARG A 63 5.19 12.56 -10.24
C ARG A 63 5.58 11.38 -9.34
N LEU A 64 4.63 10.51 -9.01
CA LEU A 64 4.76 9.46 -7.98
C LEU A 64 5.23 10.02 -6.63
N ALA A 65 4.62 11.14 -6.24
CA ALA A 65 5.04 11.89 -5.06
C ALA A 65 3.83 12.19 -4.18
N ARG A 66 4.06 12.14 -2.86
CA ARG A 66 3.07 12.62 -1.90
C ARG A 66 3.03 14.14 -1.93
N THR A 67 1.85 14.70 -1.69
CA THR A 67 1.63 16.16 -1.78
C THR A 67 1.85 16.89 -0.46
N GLY A 68 1.94 16.18 0.67
CA GLY A 68 1.98 16.78 2.00
C GLY A 68 0.61 17.28 2.51
N ALA A 69 -0.42 17.28 1.66
CA ALA A 69 -1.78 17.65 2.02
C ALA A 69 -2.65 16.40 2.25
N TYR A 70 -3.67 16.54 3.10
CA TYR A 70 -4.47 15.42 3.58
C TYR A 70 -5.95 15.60 3.23
N PRO A 71 -6.44 14.92 2.18
CA PRO A 71 -7.88 14.82 1.92
C PRO A 71 -8.64 14.16 3.07
N ILE A 72 -8.02 13.19 3.73
CA ILE A 72 -8.61 12.39 4.81
C ILE A 72 -8.11 12.87 6.17
N ASP A 73 -9.00 12.89 7.16
CA ASP A 73 -8.65 13.17 8.55
C ASP A 73 -7.97 11.95 9.20
N MET A 74 -6.65 12.06 9.34
CA MET A 74 -5.80 11.08 10.04
C MET A 74 -5.42 11.51 11.46
N HIS A 75 -5.93 12.66 11.93
CA HIS A 75 -5.60 13.17 13.26
C HIS A 75 -6.60 12.71 14.31
N THR A 76 -7.87 12.58 13.95
CA THR A 76 -8.90 12.12 14.89
C THR A 76 -8.75 10.63 15.19
N TRP A 77 -8.35 10.32 16.43
CA TRP A 77 -8.25 8.94 16.95
C TRP A 77 -9.33 8.63 17.99
N ARG A 78 -9.88 9.65 18.65
CA ARG A 78 -10.83 9.50 19.76
C ARG A 78 -12.27 9.39 19.27
N ARG A 79 -13.04 8.48 19.86
CA ARG A 79 -14.50 8.36 19.68
C ARG A 79 -15.24 9.32 20.61
N ARG A 80 -16.56 9.45 20.42
CA ARG A 80 -17.40 10.38 21.21
C ARG A 80 -17.45 10.02 22.69
N ASP A 81 -17.42 8.72 22.99
CA ASP A 81 -17.35 8.15 24.35
C ASP A 81 -15.95 8.25 24.99
N GLY A 82 -14.97 8.84 24.29
CA GLY A 82 -13.60 8.97 24.75
C GLY A 82 -12.70 7.77 24.46
N THR A 83 -13.24 6.65 23.97
CA THR A 83 -12.47 5.44 23.63
C THR A 83 -11.67 5.62 22.33
N CYS A 84 -10.79 4.67 22.02
CA CYS A 84 -10.03 4.62 20.77
C CYS A 84 -9.70 3.18 20.38
N THR A 85 -9.08 2.98 19.22
CA THR A 85 -8.50 1.68 18.85
C THR A 85 -7.05 1.64 19.30
N LEU A 86 -6.71 0.63 20.10
CA LEU A 86 -5.34 0.33 20.53
C LEU A 86 -4.91 -0.99 19.91
N CYS A 87 -3.72 -1.04 19.32
CA CYS A 87 -3.15 -2.27 18.79
C CYS A 87 -1.83 -2.57 19.50
N ARG A 88 -1.62 -3.83 19.85
CA ARG A 88 -0.35 -4.27 20.44
C ARG A 88 0.71 -4.39 19.36
N ASN A 89 1.79 -3.62 19.49
CA ASN A 89 2.91 -3.66 18.56
C ASN A 89 4.02 -4.59 19.07
N VAL A 90 4.08 -5.80 18.53
CA VAL A 90 5.09 -6.80 18.88
C VAL A 90 6.51 -6.39 18.48
N LEU A 91 6.68 -5.53 17.47
CA LEU A 91 8.00 -4.98 17.09
C LEU A 91 8.49 -3.89 18.06
N MET A 92 7.61 -3.42 18.96
CA MET A 92 7.92 -2.41 19.96
C MET A 92 7.62 -2.93 21.37
N LYS A 93 8.11 -4.13 21.70
CA LYS A 93 7.98 -4.76 23.03
C LYS A 93 6.53 -4.91 23.51
N GLY A 94 5.59 -5.11 22.59
CA GLY A 94 4.16 -5.25 22.90
C GLY A 94 3.46 -3.95 23.29
N ALA A 95 4.05 -2.78 23.01
CA ALA A 95 3.46 -1.49 23.35
C ALA A 95 2.06 -1.32 22.73
N ALA A 96 1.10 -0.86 23.54
CA ALA A 96 -0.22 -0.47 23.08
C ALA A 96 -0.11 0.86 22.32
N GLN A 97 -0.42 0.84 21.02
CA GLN A 97 -0.35 2.01 20.16
C GLN A 97 -1.72 2.36 19.61
N ARG A 98 -2.06 3.65 19.64
CA ARG A 98 -3.34 4.13 19.14
C ARG A 98 -3.33 4.33 17.63
N LEU A 99 -4.47 4.09 17.00
CA LEU A 99 -4.68 4.36 15.58
C LEU A 99 -5.60 5.56 15.34
N PRO A 100 -5.41 6.30 14.23
CA PRO A 100 -6.44 7.18 13.71
C PRO A 100 -7.73 6.41 13.44
N ARG A 101 -8.88 7.06 13.66
CA ARG A 101 -10.20 6.45 13.43
C ARG A 101 -10.41 6.01 11.98
N ALA A 102 -9.77 6.68 11.04
CA ALA A 102 -9.85 6.35 9.62
C ALA A 102 -9.07 5.08 9.26
N ALA A 103 -8.10 4.66 10.06
CA ALA A 103 -7.24 3.50 9.83
C ALA A 103 -7.87 2.23 10.41
N VAL A 104 -7.84 1.16 9.62
CA VAL A 104 -8.33 -0.17 9.99
C VAL A 104 -7.32 -1.24 9.57
N ASP A 105 -7.50 -2.44 10.09
CA ASP A 105 -6.73 -3.63 9.73
C ASP A 105 -5.20 -3.47 9.84
N TRP A 106 -4.79 -2.62 10.78
CA TRP A 106 -3.40 -2.43 11.13
C TRP A 106 -2.82 -3.70 11.72
N ARG A 107 -1.68 -4.11 11.19
CA ARG A 107 -1.03 -5.35 11.58
C ARG A 107 0.47 -5.27 11.36
N VAL A 108 1.18 -6.04 12.16
CA VAL A 108 2.60 -6.29 11.94
C VAL A 108 2.73 -7.32 10.81
N ARG A 109 3.60 -7.01 9.84
CA ARG A 109 3.92 -7.82 8.67
C ARG A 109 5.42 -7.75 8.45
N GLN A 110 6.18 -8.58 9.16
CA GLN A 110 7.63 -8.60 9.02
C GLN A 110 8.03 -9.47 7.82
N GLU A 111 8.21 -8.83 6.67
CA GLU A 111 8.61 -9.47 5.41
C GLU A 111 9.79 -8.69 4.84
N CYS A 112 11.00 -9.20 5.05
CA CYS A 112 12.22 -8.64 4.49
C CYS A 112 12.76 -9.53 3.38
N GLN A 113 13.12 -8.90 2.26
CA GLN A 113 13.93 -9.56 1.24
C GLN A 113 15.26 -9.98 1.87
N ARG A 114 15.72 -11.19 1.57
CA ARG A 114 17.00 -11.71 2.08
C ARG A 114 18.18 -11.39 1.16
N GLN A 115 17.88 -10.93 -0.06
CA GLN A 115 18.84 -10.71 -1.12
C GLN A 115 18.50 -9.41 -1.87
N LEU A 116 19.52 -8.79 -2.43
CA LEU A 116 19.39 -7.66 -3.33
C LEU A 116 18.77 -8.15 -4.65
N ARG A 117 17.75 -7.44 -5.14
CA ARG A 117 17.19 -7.69 -6.47
C ARG A 117 17.89 -6.82 -7.49
N SER A 118 18.43 -7.45 -8.52
CA SER A 118 19.05 -6.79 -9.67
C SER A 118 18.18 -6.94 -10.90
N ALA A 119 18.10 -5.89 -11.73
CA ALA A 119 17.40 -5.92 -13.01
C ALA A 119 18.09 -4.99 -14.02
N LEU A 120 18.02 -5.37 -15.29
CA LEU A 120 18.51 -4.58 -16.43
C LEU A 120 17.32 -4.08 -17.24
N TYR A 121 17.43 -2.87 -17.80
CA TYR A 121 16.43 -2.25 -18.68
C TYR A 121 17.14 -1.69 -19.91
N GLU A 122 16.63 -2.02 -21.09
CA GLU A 122 17.27 -1.63 -22.36
C GLU A 122 16.76 -0.28 -22.89
N SER A 123 15.79 0.31 -22.20
CA SER A 123 15.22 1.61 -22.57
C SER A 123 14.78 2.43 -21.36
N ASP A 124 14.65 3.74 -21.58
CA ASP A 124 14.08 4.66 -20.62
C ASP A 124 12.62 4.35 -20.29
N ALA A 125 11.86 3.86 -21.27
CA ALA A 125 10.47 3.44 -21.12
C ALA A 125 10.33 2.26 -20.14
N GLU A 126 11.19 1.24 -20.27
CA GLU A 126 11.20 0.07 -19.38
C GLU A 126 11.56 0.48 -17.95
N LEU A 127 12.60 1.29 -17.77
CA LEU A 127 12.98 1.81 -16.46
C LEU A 127 11.87 2.69 -15.85
N ALA A 128 11.22 3.55 -16.64
CA ALA A 128 10.11 4.37 -16.17
C ALA A 128 8.92 3.51 -15.72
N GLN A 129 8.60 2.44 -16.46
CA GLN A 129 7.54 1.50 -16.11
C GLN A 129 7.80 0.81 -14.77
N GLU A 130 9.05 0.42 -14.50
CA GLU A 130 9.46 -0.13 -13.20
C GLU A 130 9.15 0.82 -12.03
N GLY A 131 9.22 2.13 -12.26
CA GLY A 131 8.94 3.14 -11.24
C GLY A 131 7.52 3.12 -10.74
N THR A 132 6.62 2.65 -11.58
CA THR A 132 5.19 2.61 -11.29
C THR A 132 4.78 1.34 -10.54
N GLN A 133 5.68 0.38 -10.28
CA GLN A 133 5.33 -0.90 -9.65
C GLN A 133 4.69 -0.75 -8.26
N LEU A 134 5.02 0.31 -7.51
CA LEU A 134 4.46 0.59 -6.19
C LEU A 134 3.02 1.10 -6.22
N VAL A 135 2.54 1.53 -7.39
CA VAL A 135 1.18 2.01 -7.60
C VAL A 135 0.29 0.83 -7.97
N ASP A 136 -0.84 0.72 -7.30
CA ASP A 136 -1.88 -0.28 -7.58
C ASP A 136 -2.38 -0.19 -9.02
N ARG A 137 -2.68 -1.34 -9.65
CA ARG A 137 -3.11 -1.37 -11.07
C ARG A 137 -4.46 -0.68 -11.30
N SER A 138 -5.28 -0.54 -10.27
CA SER A 138 -6.59 0.10 -10.32
C SER A 138 -6.55 1.64 -10.21
N TRP A 139 -5.37 2.27 -10.20
CA TRP A 139 -5.25 3.73 -10.06
C TRP A 139 -6.05 4.50 -11.11
N SER A 140 -6.19 3.98 -12.33
CA SER A 140 -6.92 4.63 -13.42
C SER A 140 -8.42 4.35 -13.41
N ALA A 141 -8.94 3.58 -12.45
CA ALA A 141 -10.35 3.19 -12.42
C ALA A 141 -11.26 4.43 -12.28
N GLY A 142 -12.23 4.55 -13.19
CA GLY A 142 -13.17 5.68 -13.22
C GLY A 142 -12.58 6.99 -13.76
N LEU A 143 -11.36 6.97 -14.30
CA LEU A 143 -10.75 8.10 -14.99
C LEU A 143 -10.83 7.90 -16.50
N ASP A 144 -11.15 8.97 -17.21
CA ASP A 144 -11.12 8.99 -18.67
C ASP A 144 -9.68 9.29 -19.15
N ILE A 145 -8.93 8.23 -19.42
CA ILE A 145 -7.53 8.30 -19.86
C ILE A 145 -7.45 7.69 -21.26
N HIS A 146 -7.01 8.50 -22.21
CA HIS A 146 -6.80 8.12 -23.61
C HIS A 146 -5.30 7.89 -23.87
N PRO A 147 -4.76 6.69 -23.62
CA PRO A 147 -3.38 6.35 -23.91
C PRO A 147 -3.15 6.20 -25.41
N ASN A 148 -1.93 6.47 -25.87
CA ASN A 148 -1.48 6.03 -27.18
C ASN A 148 -1.52 4.48 -27.22
N PRO A 149 -2.14 3.85 -28.22
CA PRO A 149 -2.29 2.38 -28.30
C PRO A 149 -0.95 1.61 -28.30
N HIS A 150 0.18 2.26 -28.58
CA HIS A 150 1.51 1.63 -28.61
C HIS A 150 2.29 1.73 -27.29
N VAL A 151 1.73 2.34 -26.24
CA VAL A 151 2.41 2.53 -24.94
C VAL A 151 1.50 2.09 -23.80
N SER A 152 2.04 1.38 -22.80
CA SER A 152 1.22 0.99 -21.64
C SER A 152 0.63 2.22 -20.95
N VAL A 153 -0.68 2.18 -20.64
CA VAL A 153 -1.44 3.27 -19.99
C VAL A 153 -0.80 3.68 -18.66
N LYS A 154 -0.23 2.70 -17.96
CA LYS A 154 0.47 2.92 -16.69
C LYS A 154 1.77 3.70 -16.88
N ALA A 155 2.60 3.38 -17.87
CA ALA A 155 3.87 4.06 -18.09
C ALA A 155 3.71 5.43 -18.77
N SER A 156 2.68 5.61 -19.61
CA SER A 156 2.44 6.87 -20.34
C SER A 156 1.98 8.02 -19.43
N VAL A 157 1.23 7.72 -18.36
CA VAL A 157 0.67 8.76 -17.47
C VAL A 157 1.26 8.68 -16.06
N ALA A 158 1.12 7.54 -15.38
CA ALA A 158 1.62 7.39 -14.02
C ALA A 158 3.15 7.39 -14.02
N GLY A 159 3.75 8.26 -13.21
CA GLY A 159 5.20 8.38 -13.10
C GLY A 159 5.93 8.93 -14.33
N SER A 160 5.22 9.41 -15.35
CA SER A 160 5.84 10.05 -16.52
C SER A 160 6.74 11.23 -16.16
N LYS A 161 6.45 11.94 -15.04
CA LYS A 161 7.30 13.00 -14.48
C LYS A 161 7.95 12.61 -13.15
N SER A 162 8.04 11.32 -12.84
CA SER A 162 8.78 10.84 -11.66
C SER A 162 10.27 11.12 -11.79
N LYS A 163 11.00 11.16 -10.67
CA LYS A 163 12.46 11.34 -10.66
C LYS A 163 13.16 10.29 -11.53
N MET A 164 12.69 9.04 -11.48
CA MET A 164 13.30 7.96 -12.26
C MET A 164 13.01 8.09 -13.75
N ALA A 165 11.78 8.46 -14.15
CA ALA A 165 11.47 8.71 -15.55
C ALA A 165 12.21 9.94 -16.11
N GLN A 166 12.48 10.96 -15.27
CA GLN A 166 13.29 12.11 -15.68
C GLN A 166 14.76 11.73 -15.84
N PHE A 167 15.32 10.99 -14.88
CA PHE A 167 16.68 10.46 -14.96
C PHE A 167 16.89 9.62 -16.22
N ALA A 168 15.99 8.67 -16.47
CA ALA A 168 16.06 7.78 -17.63
C ALA A 168 16.03 8.56 -18.94
N ARG A 169 15.05 9.47 -19.11
CA ARG A 169 14.93 10.32 -20.29
C ARG A 169 16.14 11.23 -20.48
N GLN A 170 16.68 11.80 -19.40
CA GLN A 170 17.87 12.65 -19.48
C GLN A 170 19.06 11.86 -20.03
N ARG A 171 19.32 10.65 -19.53
CA ARG A 171 20.42 9.81 -19.99
C ARG A 171 20.22 9.36 -21.43
N SER A 172 19.07 8.80 -21.76
CA SER A 172 18.74 8.34 -23.12
C SER A 172 18.67 9.46 -24.15
N SER A 173 18.50 10.73 -23.73
CA SER A 173 18.57 11.89 -24.65
C SER A 173 20.00 12.29 -25.03
N SER A 174 21.00 11.88 -24.25
CA SER A 174 22.40 12.22 -24.48
C SER A 174 23.14 11.15 -25.28
N ASP A 175 22.83 9.87 -25.08
CA ASP A 175 23.38 8.75 -25.83
C ASP A 175 22.47 7.51 -25.67
N ARG A 176 22.83 6.41 -26.32
CA ARG A 176 22.20 5.11 -26.11
C ARG A 176 22.66 4.51 -24.78
N TYR A 177 21.78 4.54 -23.79
CA TYR A 177 21.98 3.96 -22.46
C TYR A 177 21.12 2.72 -22.23
N SER A 178 21.69 1.75 -21.52
CA SER A 178 20.95 0.71 -20.80
C SER A 178 21.05 1.01 -19.30
N PHE A 179 20.14 0.49 -18.50
CA PHE A 179 20.07 0.81 -17.07
C PHE A 179 20.17 -0.45 -16.22
N ALA A 180 20.92 -0.37 -15.13
CA ALA A 180 20.95 -1.40 -14.10
C ALA A 180 20.29 -0.87 -12.83
N SER A 181 19.40 -1.63 -12.22
CA SER A 181 18.82 -1.30 -10.91
C SER A 181 19.16 -2.35 -9.87
N GLN A 182 19.41 -1.88 -8.66
CA GLN A 182 19.54 -2.69 -7.46
C GLN A 182 18.49 -2.25 -6.45
N SER A 183 17.77 -3.19 -5.84
CA SER A 183 16.74 -2.85 -4.88
C SER A 183 16.60 -3.84 -3.73
N PHE A 184 16.20 -3.32 -2.58
CA PHE A 184 15.98 -4.07 -1.36
C PHE A 184 14.74 -3.53 -0.64
N ARG A 185 13.85 -4.41 -0.17
CA ARG A 185 12.62 -4.04 0.51
C ARG A 185 12.39 -4.85 1.78
N CYS A 186 11.96 -4.15 2.82
CA CYS A 186 11.42 -4.70 4.05
C CYS A 186 10.05 -4.09 4.33
N LYS A 187 9.06 -4.93 4.58
CA LYS A 187 7.77 -4.57 5.14
C LYS A 187 7.79 -4.91 6.63
N PHE A 188 7.21 -4.05 7.45
CA PHE A 188 7.06 -4.22 8.90
C PHE A 188 5.61 -4.03 9.35
N TYR A 189 4.87 -3.13 8.70
CA TYR A 189 3.47 -2.88 9.02
C TYR A 189 2.62 -2.79 7.76
N GLU A 190 1.34 -3.04 7.92
CA GLU A 190 0.34 -2.88 6.87
C GLU A 190 -0.96 -2.38 7.48
N TYR A 191 -1.62 -1.44 6.82
CA TYR A 191 -2.97 -1.01 7.16
C TYR A 191 -3.62 -0.32 5.97
N HIS A 192 -4.93 -0.10 6.06
CA HIS A 192 -5.65 0.70 5.08
C HIS A 192 -6.72 1.57 5.73
N LEU A 193 -7.29 2.46 4.92
CA LEU A 193 -8.41 3.26 5.32
C LEU A 193 -9.69 2.43 5.33
N GLY A 194 -10.60 2.77 6.24
CA GLY A 194 -11.96 2.24 6.24
C GLY A 194 -12.72 2.62 4.96
N HIS A 195 -13.89 2.01 4.75
CA HIS A 195 -14.67 2.18 3.51
C HIS A 195 -15.08 3.64 3.24
N ARG A 196 -15.44 4.40 4.30
CA ARG A 196 -15.84 5.82 4.23
C ARG A 196 -15.03 6.65 5.23
N PRO A 197 -13.75 6.93 4.93
CA PRO A 197 -12.90 7.65 5.85
C PRO A 197 -13.36 9.13 5.93
N PRO A 198 -13.31 9.76 7.12
CA PRO A 198 -13.74 11.14 7.29
C PRO A 198 -12.84 12.10 6.50
N LEU A 199 -13.43 13.05 5.78
CA LEU A 199 -12.67 14.10 5.11
C LEU A 199 -12.08 15.09 6.11
N SER A 200 -10.86 15.54 5.85
CA SER A 200 -10.23 16.62 6.62
C SER A 200 -11.03 17.92 6.51
N LEU A 201 -10.94 18.76 7.53
CA LEU A 201 -11.67 20.02 7.56
C LEU A 201 -11.27 20.94 6.41
N GLN A 202 -9.96 21.03 6.12
CA GLN A 202 -9.44 21.88 5.04
C GLN A 202 -9.92 21.40 3.67
N PHE A 203 -9.82 20.09 3.40
CA PHE A 203 -10.29 19.51 2.15
C PHE A 203 -11.78 19.78 1.94
N ARG A 204 -12.60 19.55 2.98
CA ARG A 204 -14.05 19.79 2.91
C ARG A 204 -14.40 21.26 2.65
N LYS A 205 -13.67 22.20 3.26
CA LYS A 205 -13.87 23.64 3.03
C LYS A 205 -13.55 24.01 1.59
N LEU A 206 -12.38 23.61 1.08
CA LEU A 206 -11.96 23.93 -0.29
C LEU A 206 -12.80 23.23 -1.35
N LEU A 207 -13.27 22.01 -1.07
CA LEU A 207 -14.17 21.29 -1.97
C LEU A 207 -15.48 22.06 -2.20
N ARG A 208 -16.02 22.71 -1.16
CA ARG A 208 -17.25 23.51 -1.25
C ARG A 208 -17.07 24.82 -2.02
N THR A 209 -15.83 25.30 -2.14
CA THR A 209 -15.51 26.53 -2.89
C THR A 209 -15.27 26.27 -4.37
N LEU A 210 -15.17 25.01 -4.79
CA LEU A 210 -15.02 24.69 -6.20
C LEU A 210 -16.29 25.07 -6.97
N PRO A 211 -16.15 25.61 -8.20
CA PRO A 211 -17.27 25.79 -9.10
C PRO A 211 -18.08 24.50 -9.26
N ARG A 212 -19.39 24.61 -9.51
CA ARG A 212 -20.27 23.43 -9.67
C ARG A 212 -20.02 22.69 -10.98
N GLN A 213 -19.57 23.40 -12.01
CA GLN A 213 -19.33 22.87 -13.34
C GLN A 213 -17.89 23.11 -13.75
N LEU A 214 -17.31 22.09 -14.39
CA LEU A 214 -16.02 22.19 -15.05
C LEU A 214 -16.24 22.81 -16.44
N ALA A 215 -15.69 24.01 -16.63
CA ALA A 215 -15.67 24.77 -17.88
C ALA A 215 -14.28 25.39 -18.07
N ALA A 216 -13.98 25.88 -19.27
CA ALA A 216 -12.67 26.49 -19.57
C ALA A 216 -12.32 27.63 -18.60
N SER A 217 -13.30 28.48 -18.24
CA SER A 217 -13.13 29.58 -17.29
C SER A 217 -12.94 29.14 -15.84
N THR A 218 -13.43 27.96 -15.46
CA THR A 218 -13.35 27.44 -14.08
C THR A 218 -12.24 26.42 -13.87
N ARG A 219 -11.61 25.94 -14.94
CA ARG A 219 -10.56 24.91 -14.95
C ARG A 219 -9.44 25.19 -13.95
N PHE A 220 -8.99 26.44 -13.85
CA PHE A 220 -7.93 26.86 -12.93
C PHE A 220 -8.20 26.47 -11.46
N PHE A 221 -9.46 26.56 -11.01
CA PHE A 221 -9.81 26.22 -9.62
C PHE A 221 -9.60 24.72 -9.33
N TYR A 222 -9.97 23.86 -10.28
CA TYR A 222 -9.76 22.41 -10.17
C TYR A 222 -8.28 22.05 -10.26
N GLU A 223 -7.54 22.65 -11.19
CA GLU A 223 -6.09 22.41 -11.32
C GLU A 223 -5.34 22.82 -10.06
N ARG A 224 -5.70 23.97 -9.46
CA ARG A 224 -5.14 24.39 -8.18
C ARG A 224 -5.48 23.41 -7.06
N PHE A 225 -6.72 22.93 -7.00
CA PHE A 225 -7.16 21.96 -6.01
C PHE A 225 -6.39 20.65 -6.10
N LEU A 226 -6.26 20.09 -7.32
CA LEU A 226 -5.49 18.86 -7.58
C LEU A 226 -3.99 19.05 -7.34
N ARG A 227 -3.44 20.24 -7.61
CA ARG A 227 -2.05 20.54 -7.28
C ARG A 227 -1.79 20.56 -5.77
N THR A 228 -2.77 20.99 -4.97
CA THR A 228 -2.67 21.01 -3.51
C THR A 228 -2.86 19.62 -2.91
N PHE A 229 -3.94 18.92 -3.28
CA PHE A 229 -4.34 17.67 -2.64
C PHE A 229 -3.92 16.40 -3.40
N GLY A 230 -3.29 16.55 -4.55
CA GLY A 230 -2.95 15.44 -5.43
C GLY A 230 -4.11 15.07 -6.35
N THR A 231 -3.81 14.22 -7.33
CA THR A 231 -4.81 13.61 -8.21
C THR A 231 -5.48 12.41 -7.56
N HIS A 232 -4.79 11.79 -6.59
CA HIS A 232 -5.24 10.63 -5.83
C HIS A 232 -4.97 10.87 -4.34
N TYR A 233 -5.37 9.93 -3.49
CA TYR A 233 -4.92 9.84 -2.11
C TYR A 233 -4.61 8.38 -1.76
N ILE A 234 -3.71 8.18 -0.79
CA ILE A 234 -3.24 6.85 -0.43
C ILE A 234 -4.31 6.13 0.38
N ARG A 235 -4.86 5.02 -0.14
CA ARG A 235 -5.89 4.24 0.56
C ARG A 235 -5.35 3.16 1.49
N GLY A 236 -4.16 2.65 1.22
CA GLY A 236 -3.52 1.61 2.01
C GLY A 236 -2.01 1.67 1.83
N VAL A 237 -1.29 1.16 2.83
CA VAL A 237 0.16 1.24 2.88
C VAL A 237 0.78 -0.04 3.39
N GLN A 238 1.96 -0.32 2.85
CA GLN A 238 2.91 -1.29 3.37
C GLN A 238 4.11 -0.48 3.85
N LEU A 239 4.30 -0.43 5.16
CA LEU A 239 5.32 0.39 5.80
C LEU A 239 6.57 -0.42 6.06
N GLY A 240 7.71 0.17 5.77
CA GLY A 240 9.02 -0.31 6.18
C GLY A 240 10.13 0.39 5.42
N GLY A 241 11.12 -0.37 4.95
CA GLY A 241 12.26 0.15 4.20
C GLY A 241 12.19 -0.22 2.72
N HIS A 242 12.56 0.71 1.86
CA HIS A 242 12.79 0.42 0.44
C HIS A 242 14.03 1.18 -0.01
N TYR A 243 15.08 0.44 -0.34
CA TYR A 243 16.27 0.93 -1.00
C TYR A 243 16.18 0.61 -2.50
N ARG A 244 16.55 1.58 -3.32
CA ARG A 244 16.67 1.42 -4.76
C ARG A 244 17.76 2.34 -5.26
N ASP A 245 18.65 1.76 -6.06
CA ASP A 245 19.70 2.46 -6.78
C ASP A 245 19.61 2.11 -8.27
N VAL A 246 19.94 3.08 -9.12
CA VAL A 246 19.84 2.95 -10.57
C VAL A 246 21.05 3.61 -11.21
N THR A 247 21.74 2.84 -12.04
CA THR A 247 22.89 3.26 -12.83
C THR A 247 22.52 3.22 -14.31
N ALA A 248 23.04 4.19 -15.06
CA ALA A 248 22.95 4.27 -16.52
C ALA A 248 24.36 4.09 -17.09
#